data_AF-A0A919JJL6-F1
#
_entry.id   AF-A0A919JJL6-F1
#
_cell.length_a   1.000
_cell.length_b   1.000
_cell.length_c   1.000
_cell.angle_alpha   90.00
_cell.angle_beta   90.00
_cell.angle_gamma   90.00
#
_symmetry.space_group_name_H-M   'P 1'
#
loop_
_entity.id
_entity.type
_entity.pdbx_description
1 polymer ?
#
loop_
_entity_poly.entity_id
_entity_poly.type
_entity_poly.pdbx_seq_one_letter_code
_entity_poly.pdbx_strand_id
1 'polypeptide(L)'
;MIGVQGVMSRISELKSQLGLTPAAPNATFATALSDATGPTGASRVTGQSVADAAKKYLGTPYAFGGTDPARGLDCSALVQRAYQDLGIDLPRTSREQATAGTKVGSLREARPGDILAFDSPVDHVAIYLGDNKMIAAPKAGDHVKVQSVYETPTHIRRIVDAGLTARSATAAAPAAAVRPASLQNSTSLAGVPYADMFLKAGAKYDVSPKLLAAVAKVESGYDPRAVSKAGAQGLMQLMPATARGLGVHDPFDPQQAINGAAKLLSSHLKEFKSLPLALAAYNAGGGNVHKYGGIPPFAETQAYVPKVQKALAALG
;
A
#
# COMPACT_ATOMS: atom_id res chain seq x y z
N MET A 1 2.79 -31.66 -65.89
CA MET A 1 2.58 -30.84 -64.68
C MET A 1 3.25 -31.55 -63.52
N ILE A 2 4.35 -31.02 -62.98
CA ILE A 2 4.97 -31.59 -61.78
C ILE A 2 4.18 -31.02 -60.60
N GLY A 3 3.30 -31.84 -60.03
CA GLY A 3 2.49 -31.47 -58.87
C GLY A 3 3.34 -31.25 -57.62
N VAL A 4 2.75 -30.59 -56.61
CA VAL A 4 3.40 -30.15 -55.36
C VAL A 4 4.17 -31.28 -54.64
N GLN A 5 3.75 -32.56 -54.78
CA GLN A 5 4.53 -33.72 -54.31
C GLN A 5 5.93 -33.83 -54.94
N GLY A 6 6.08 -33.56 -56.23
CA GLY A 6 7.37 -33.68 -56.94
C GLY A 6 8.39 -32.60 -56.55
N VAL A 7 7.90 -31.43 -56.14
CA VAL A 7 8.74 -30.33 -55.63
C VAL A 7 9.24 -30.65 -54.21
N MET A 8 8.39 -31.26 -53.37
CA MET A 8 8.78 -31.65 -52.01
C MET A 8 9.80 -32.80 -51.98
N SER A 9 9.70 -33.77 -52.90
CA SER A 9 10.70 -34.85 -53.01
C SER A 9 12.08 -34.33 -53.42
N ARG A 10 12.14 -33.35 -54.34
CA ARG A 10 13.42 -32.72 -54.76
C ARG A 10 14.10 -31.95 -53.63
N ILE A 11 13.31 -31.30 -52.75
CA ILE A 11 13.82 -30.56 -51.59
C ILE A 11 14.42 -31.51 -50.54
N SER A 12 13.81 -32.68 -50.34
CA SER A 12 14.34 -33.69 -49.40
C SER A 12 15.62 -34.35 -49.91
N GLU A 13 15.73 -34.59 -51.22
CA GLU A 13 16.89 -35.20 -51.87
C GLU A 13 18.10 -34.23 -51.88
N LEU A 14 17.86 -32.94 -52.13
CA LEU A 14 18.89 -31.89 -52.04
C LEU A 14 19.43 -31.68 -50.61
N LYS A 15 18.59 -31.87 -49.57
CA LYS A 15 19.02 -31.79 -48.17
C LYS A 15 19.92 -32.95 -47.75
N SER A 16 19.72 -34.14 -48.33
CA SER A 16 20.55 -35.32 -48.08
C SER A 16 21.92 -35.24 -48.75
N GLN A 17 22.03 -34.60 -49.92
CA GLN A 17 23.30 -34.50 -50.66
C GLN A 17 24.25 -33.40 -50.15
N LEU A 18 23.72 -32.42 -49.40
CA LEU A 18 24.50 -31.29 -48.87
C LEU A 18 25.07 -31.51 -47.45
N GLY A 19 24.90 -32.70 -46.85
CA GLY A 19 25.47 -33.02 -45.54
C GLY A 19 24.99 -32.14 -44.38
N LEU A 20 23.89 -31.42 -44.56
CA LEU A 20 23.32 -30.52 -43.56
C LEU A 20 22.46 -31.34 -42.58
N THR A 21 23.10 -31.90 -41.57
CA THR A 21 22.39 -32.30 -40.34
C THR A 21 21.68 -31.05 -39.78
N PRO A 22 20.44 -31.17 -39.26
CA PRO A 22 19.84 -30.04 -38.59
C PRO A 22 20.66 -29.78 -37.34
N ALA A 23 21.43 -28.69 -37.36
CA ALA A 23 22.04 -28.13 -36.17
C ALA A 23 20.94 -27.98 -35.12
N ALA A 24 21.15 -28.56 -33.93
CA ALA A 24 20.29 -28.31 -32.78
C ALA A 24 20.06 -26.80 -32.68
N PRO A 25 18.82 -26.33 -32.47
CA PRO A 25 18.56 -24.91 -32.51
C PRO A 25 19.40 -24.27 -31.41
N ASN A 26 20.35 -23.42 -31.81
CA ASN A 26 21.08 -22.57 -30.86
C ASN A 26 20.03 -21.92 -29.97
N ALA A 27 20.19 -22.03 -28.65
CA ALA A 27 19.21 -21.55 -27.68
C ALA A 27 18.76 -20.11 -27.99
N THR A 28 19.64 -19.30 -28.55
CA THR A 28 19.40 -17.94 -29.05
C THR A 28 18.36 -17.83 -30.17
N PHE A 29 18.32 -18.77 -31.12
CA PHE A 29 17.34 -18.78 -32.20
C PHE A 29 15.98 -19.33 -31.74
N ALA A 30 15.98 -20.33 -30.85
CA ALA A 30 14.75 -20.81 -30.22
C ALA A 30 14.10 -19.73 -29.33
N THR A 31 14.92 -18.93 -28.62
CA THR A 31 14.44 -17.77 -27.85
C THR A 31 13.94 -16.66 -28.77
N ALA A 32 14.68 -16.31 -29.83
CA ALA A 32 14.25 -15.29 -30.79
C ALA A 32 12.98 -15.68 -31.54
N LEU A 33 12.81 -16.97 -31.88
CA LEU A 33 11.60 -17.48 -32.51
C LEU A 33 10.42 -17.52 -31.53
N SER A 34 10.65 -17.86 -30.25
CA SER A 34 9.61 -17.84 -29.21
C SER A 34 9.13 -16.42 -28.89
N ASP A 35 10.03 -15.42 -28.96
CA ASP A 35 9.67 -14.01 -28.84
C ASP A 35 8.94 -13.48 -30.10
N ALA A 36 9.25 -14.02 -31.28
CA ALA A 36 8.64 -13.61 -32.55
C ALA A 36 7.32 -14.32 -32.88
N THR A 37 7.07 -15.51 -32.32
CA THR A 37 5.84 -16.30 -32.56
C THR A 37 4.93 -16.45 -31.33
N GLY A 38 5.26 -15.77 -30.23
CA GLY A 38 4.34 -15.58 -29.12
C GLY A 38 3.09 -14.80 -29.58
N PRO A 39 1.90 -15.06 -29.01
CA PRO A 39 0.66 -14.43 -29.45
C PRO A 39 0.81 -12.91 -29.40
N THR A 40 0.62 -12.27 -30.55
CA THR A 40 0.51 -10.82 -30.72
C THR A 40 -0.63 -10.29 -29.85
N GLY A 41 -0.29 -9.70 -28.69
CA GLY A 41 -1.26 -8.94 -27.89
C GLY A 41 -1.16 -9.09 -26.37
N ALA A 42 0.02 -8.90 -25.77
CA ALA A 42 0.15 -8.35 -24.41
C ALA A 42 1.61 -7.96 -24.16
N SER A 43 1.89 -6.67 -23.96
CA SER A 43 3.22 -6.23 -23.54
C SER A 43 3.55 -6.86 -22.20
N ARG A 44 4.53 -7.76 -22.15
CA ARG A 44 4.95 -8.43 -20.91
C ARG A 44 5.52 -7.38 -19.96
N VAL A 45 4.92 -7.24 -18.78
CA VAL A 45 5.43 -6.33 -17.75
C VAL A 45 6.75 -6.88 -17.22
N THR A 46 7.79 -6.06 -17.17
CA THR A 46 9.13 -6.40 -16.66
C THR A 46 9.52 -5.45 -15.53
N GLY A 47 10.49 -5.84 -14.70
CA GLY A 47 11.05 -4.93 -13.69
C GLY A 47 11.61 -3.63 -14.30
N GLN A 48 12.16 -3.69 -15.52
CA GLN A 48 12.59 -2.50 -16.26
C GLN A 48 11.41 -1.59 -16.60
N SER A 49 10.27 -2.15 -17.03
CA SER A 49 9.08 -1.33 -17.29
C SER A 49 8.55 -0.63 -16.03
N VAL A 50 8.71 -1.23 -14.84
CA VAL A 50 8.40 -0.59 -13.54
C VAL A 50 9.34 0.59 -13.28
N ALA A 51 10.64 0.38 -13.46
CA ALA A 51 11.64 1.43 -13.31
C ALA A 51 11.37 2.62 -14.25
N ASP A 52 10.95 2.34 -15.50
CA ASP A 52 10.62 3.39 -16.47
C ASP A 52 9.27 4.06 -16.18
N ALA A 53 8.27 3.32 -15.69
CA ALA A 53 7.02 3.89 -15.21
C ALA A 53 7.26 4.85 -14.03
N ALA A 54 8.14 4.49 -13.09
CA ALA A 54 8.48 5.33 -11.95
C ALA A 54 9.12 6.67 -12.37
N LYS A 55 9.95 6.67 -13.42
CA LYS A 55 10.61 7.89 -13.93
C LYS A 55 9.63 8.95 -14.43
N LYS A 56 8.39 8.59 -14.80
CA LYS A 56 7.34 9.54 -15.19
C LYS A 56 7.00 10.52 -14.07
N TYR A 57 7.27 10.16 -12.83
CA TYR A 57 6.98 10.95 -11.64
C TYR A 57 8.17 11.81 -11.19
N LEU A 58 9.28 11.83 -11.92
CA LEU A 58 10.42 12.68 -11.59
C LEU A 58 10.01 14.15 -11.46
N GLY A 59 10.46 14.79 -10.38
CA GLY A 59 10.11 16.18 -10.08
C GLY A 59 8.78 16.36 -9.34
N THR A 60 7.94 15.32 -9.22
CA THR A 60 6.70 15.41 -8.43
C THR A 60 7.05 15.75 -6.98
N PRO A 61 6.45 16.81 -6.37
CA PRO A 61 6.72 17.17 -4.98
C PRO A 61 6.42 16.02 -4.03
N TYR A 62 7.20 15.88 -2.96
CA TYR A 62 6.84 14.97 -1.89
C TYR A 62 5.64 15.52 -1.11
N ALA A 63 4.64 14.68 -0.90
CA ALA A 63 3.54 14.97 0.01
C ALA A 63 3.28 13.74 0.88
N PHE A 64 3.49 13.86 2.20
CA PHE A 64 3.24 12.77 3.14
C PHE A 64 1.76 12.32 3.06
N GLY A 65 1.51 11.04 2.80
CA GLY A 65 0.15 10.52 2.57
C GLY A 65 -0.41 10.81 1.16
N GLY A 66 0.28 11.58 0.33
CA GLY A 66 -0.17 12.02 -0.99
C GLY A 66 -0.22 10.87 -1.99
N THR A 67 -1.30 10.81 -2.78
CA THR A 67 -1.55 9.80 -3.83
C THR A 67 -1.77 10.39 -5.21
N ASP A 68 -1.70 11.71 -5.34
CA ASP A 68 -2.01 12.44 -6.56
C ASP A 68 -0.71 13.00 -7.17
N PRO A 69 -0.25 12.49 -8.32
CA PRO A 69 0.96 12.96 -9.00
C PRO A 69 0.98 14.47 -9.28
N ALA A 70 -0.17 15.11 -9.43
CA ALA A 70 -0.26 16.55 -9.67
C ALA A 70 -0.07 17.39 -8.39
N ARG A 71 -0.35 16.83 -7.22
CA ARG A 71 -0.31 17.52 -5.92
C ARG A 71 0.86 17.08 -5.04
N GLY A 72 1.41 15.90 -5.32
CA GLY A 72 2.55 15.33 -4.64
C GLY A 72 2.30 13.88 -4.21
N LEU A 73 3.39 13.12 -4.14
CA LEU A 73 3.39 11.69 -3.82
C LEU A 73 4.22 11.43 -2.56
N ASP A 74 3.78 10.51 -1.70
CA ASP A 74 4.69 9.91 -0.71
C ASP A 74 5.44 8.70 -1.29
N CYS A 75 6.39 8.19 -0.50
CA CYS A 75 7.26 7.08 -0.88
C CYS A 75 6.48 5.86 -1.40
N SER A 76 5.47 5.43 -0.64
CA SER A 76 4.64 4.27 -0.98
C SER A 76 3.65 4.54 -2.10
N ALA A 77 3.18 5.78 -2.28
CA ALA A 77 2.32 6.16 -3.39
C ALA A 77 3.08 6.21 -4.72
N LEU A 78 4.33 6.68 -4.73
CA LEU A 78 5.20 6.60 -5.90
C LEU A 78 5.37 5.14 -6.33
N VAL A 79 5.72 4.25 -5.38
CA VAL A 79 5.88 2.82 -5.66
C VAL A 79 4.56 2.23 -6.18
N GLN A 80 3.47 2.44 -5.47
CA GLN A 80 2.15 1.94 -5.85
C GLN A 80 1.75 2.39 -7.26
N ARG A 81 1.99 3.67 -7.58
CA ARG A 81 1.58 4.24 -8.87
C ARG A 81 2.42 3.73 -10.04
N ALA A 82 3.73 3.58 -9.87
CA ALA A 82 4.60 3.03 -10.90
C ALA A 82 4.20 1.60 -11.29
N TYR A 83 3.75 0.80 -10.31
CA TYR A 83 3.20 -0.54 -10.55
C TYR A 83 1.78 -0.50 -11.13
N GLN A 84 0.92 0.42 -10.65
CA GLN A 84 -0.45 0.58 -11.14
C GLN A 84 -0.50 1.01 -12.61
N ASP A 85 0.44 1.85 -13.08
CA ASP A 85 0.58 2.23 -14.49
C ASP A 85 0.81 1.02 -15.42
N LEU A 86 1.20 -0.12 -14.85
CA LEU A 86 1.42 -1.39 -15.54
C LEU A 86 0.34 -2.43 -15.20
N GLY A 87 -0.74 -2.01 -14.54
CA GLY A 87 -1.86 -2.86 -14.13
C GLY A 87 -1.57 -3.77 -12.93
N ILE A 88 -0.55 -3.44 -12.12
CA ILE A 88 -0.20 -4.22 -10.93
C ILE A 88 -0.61 -3.46 -9.68
N ASP A 89 -1.53 -4.05 -8.92
CA ASP A 89 -1.97 -3.50 -7.64
C ASP A 89 -0.97 -3.81 -6.52
N LEU A 90 -0.55 -2.77 -5.82
CA LEU A 90 0.26 -2.88 -4.60
C LEU A 90 -0.50 -2.32 -3.40
N PRO A 91 -0.22 -2.84 -2.19
CA PRO A 91 -0.70 -2.22 -0.95
C PRO A 91 -0.29 -0.75 -0.86
N ARG A 92 -1.08 0.06 -0.14
CA ARG A 92 -0.87 1.51 -0.09
C ARG A 92 0.32 1.92 0.76
N THR A 93 0.68 1.13 1.77
CA THR A 93 1.66 1.55 2.79
C THR A 93 3.04 0.94 2.53
N SER A 94 4.09 1.67 2.92
CA SER A 94 5.49 1.21 2.82
C SER A 94 5.73 -0.11 3.56
N ARG A 95 5.10 -0.29 4.73
CA ARG A 95 5.18 -1.53 5.53
C ARG A 95 4.55 -2.74 4.84
N GLU A 96 3.38 -2.56 4.23
CA GLU A 96 2.73 -3.65 3.50
C GLU A 96 3.48 -3.96 2.20
N GLN A 97 3.97 -2.94 1.50
CA GLN A 97 4.82 -3.11 0.31
C GLN A 97 6.12 -3.84 0.62
N ALA A 98 6.72 -3.62 1.80
CA ALA A 98 7.89 -4.36 2.29
C ALA A 98 7.62 -5.85 2.56
N THR A 99 6.35 -6.27 2.56
CA THR A 99 5.92 -7.67 2.65
C THR A 99 5.31 -8.23 1.37
N ALA A 100 5.13 -7.41 0.33
CA ALA A 100 4.58 -7.85 -0.95
C ALA A 100 5.57 -8.70 -1.75
N GLY A 101 5.07 -9.54 -2.66
CA GLY A 101 5.88 -10.34 -3.59
C GLY A 101 6.93 -11.25 -2.93
N THR A 102 7.99 -11.53 -3.68
CA THR A 102 9.06 -12.46 -3.32
C THR A 102 10.22 -11.72 -2.64
N LYS A 103 10.74 -12.27 -1.53
CA LYS A 103 11.92 -11.71 -0.85
C LYS A 103 13.17 -11.86 -1.72
N VAL A 104 13.94 -10.78 -1.87
CA VAL A 104 15.28 -10.80 -2.47
C VAL A 104 16.33 -10.74 -1.36
N GLY A 105 17.34 -11.60 -1.44
CA GLY A 105 18.28 -11.84 -0.33
C GLY A 105 19.22 -10.66 -0.04
N SER A 106 19.58 -9.90 -1.07
CA SER A 106 20.55 -8.82 -0.97
C SER A 106 20.44 -7.81 -2.11
N LEU A 107 21.05 -6.64 -1.95
CA LEU A 107 21.10 -5.63 -3.01
C LEU A 107 21.85 -6.12 -4.27
N ARG A 108 22.74 -7.12 -4.14
CA ARG A 108 23.42 -7.76 -5.29
C ARG A 108 22.49 -8.59 -6.16
N GLU A 109 21.43 -9.13 -5.56
CA GLU A 109 20.40 -9.91 -6.25
C GLU A 109 19.23 -9.03 -6.71
N ALA A 110 19.19 -7.77 -6.28
CA ALA A 110 18.16 -6.82 -6.64
C ALA A 110 18.24 -6.49 -8.13
N ARG A 111 17.07 -6.35 -8.75
CA ARG A 111 16.90 -6.05 -10.17
C ARG A 111 16.08 -4.76 -10.30
N PRO A 112 16.21 -4.03 -11.43
CA PRO A 112 15.35 -2.89 -11.71
C PRO A 112 13.87 -3.25 -11.48
N GLY A 113 13.15 -2.36 -10.80
CA GLY A 113 11.76 -2.57 -10.40
C GLY A 113 11.58 -3.14 -8.98
N ASP A 114 12.57 -3.83 -8.40
CA ASP A 114 12.44 -4.34 -7.02
C ASP A 114 12.21 -3.18 -6.03
N ILE A 115 11.32 -3.41 -5.06
CA ILE A 115 11.05 -2.44 -3.99
C ILE A 115 12.15 -2.56 -2.95
N LEU A 116 12.79 -1.44 -2.63
CA LEU A 116 13.71 -1.30 -1.50
C LEU A 116 12.93 -0.70 -0.34
N ALA A 117 12.97 -1.33 0.83
CA ALA A 117 12.36 -0.81 2.05
C ALA A 117 13.44 -0.55 3.10
N PHE A 118 13.33 0.57 3.80
CA PHE A 118 14.31 1.06 4.76
C PHE A 118 13.67 1.21 6.15
N ASP A 119 14.51 1.26 7.18
CA ASP A 119 14.15 1.34 8.59
C ASP A 119 13.45 0.10 9.17
N SER A 120 13.37 0.06 10.50
CA SER A 120 12.61 -0.90 11.29
C SER A 120 11.96 -0.19 12.49
N PRO A 121 10.63 0.01 12.50
CA PRO A 121 9.67 -0.41 11.46
C PRO A 121 9.87 0.34 10.14
N VAL A 122 9.51 -0.28 9.01
CA VAL A 122 9.68 0.34 7.69
C VAL A 122 8.94 1.68 7.63
N ASP A 123 9.66 2.73 7.27
CA ASP A 123 9.11 4.09 7.10
C ASP A 123 9.26 4.56 5.64
N HIS A 124 10.38 4.23 5.00
CA HIS A 124 10.69 4.62 3.63
C HIS A 124 10.73 3.43 2.66
N VAL A 125 10.23 3.64 1.43
CA VAL A 125 10.33 2.69 0.32
C VAL A 125 10.70 3.41 -0.99
N ALA A 126 11.40 2.69 -1.86
CA ALA A 126 11.87 3.18 -3.15
C ALA A 126 11.84 2.07 -4.21
N ILE A 127 11.96 2.43 -5.49
CA ILE A 127 12.11 1.47 -6.59
C ILE A 127 13.59 1.43 -7.02
N TYR A 128 14.17 0.23 -7.03
CA TYR A 128 15.54 0.03 -7.51
C TYR A 128 15.63 0.21 -9.02
N LEU A 129 16.68 0.88 -9.49
CA LEU A 129 16.91 1.16 -10.92
C LEU A 129 18.08 0.36 -11.50
N GLY A 130 18.82 -0.39 -10.68
CA GLY A 130 20.14 -0.94 -11.06
C GLY A 130 21.28 0.00 -10.68
N ASP A 131 22.52 -0.47 -10.81
CA ASP A 131 23.76 0.30 -10.60
C ASP A 131 23.81 1.12 -9.30
N ASN A 132 23.32 0.53 -8.19
CA ASN A 132 23.21 1.19 -6.88
C ASN A 132 22.38 2.50 -6.90
N LYS A 133 21.45 2.64 -7.85
CA LYS A 133 20.52 3.77 -7.96
C LYS A 133 19.09 3.34 -7.63
N MET A 134 18.33 4.28 -7.07
CA MET A 134 16.90 4.12 -6.82
C MET A 134 16.15 5.41 -7.14
N ILE A 135 14.86 5.28 -7.42
CA ILE A 135 13.93 6.41 -7.49
C ILE A 135 13.03 6.38 -6.27
N ALA A 136 12.91 7.51 -5.59
CA ALA A 136 12.16 7.63 -4.35
C ALA A 136 11.50 9.00 -4.23
N ALA A 137 10.41 9.06 -3.46
CA ALA A 137 9.87 10.29 -2.89
C ALA A 137 10.34 10.35 -1.43
N PRO A 138 11.44 11.06 -1.11
CA PRO A 138 12.17 10.81 0.13
C PRO A 138 11.53 11.44 1.37
N LYS A 139 11.21 12.74 1.34
CA LYS A 139 10.74 13.48 2.52
C LYS A 139 10.11 14.83 2.17
N ALA A 140 9.44 15.42 3.15
CA ALA A 140 8.85 16.75 3.04
C ALA A 140 9.89 17.81 2.64
N GLY A 141 9.50 18.70 1.72
CA GLY A 141 10.39 19.71 1.15
C GLY A 141 11.29 19.21 0.01
N ASP A 142 11.16 17.94 -0.38
CA ASP A 142 11.89 17.34 -1.50
C ASP A 142 10.92 16.92 -2.62
N HIS A 143 11.43 16.27 -3.66
CA HIS A 143 10.66 15.76 -4.79
C HIS A 143 11.10 14.34 -5.17
N VAL A 144 10.29 13.68 -5.99
CA VAL A 144 10.64 12.39 -6.58
C VAL A 144 11.91 12.55 -7.41
N LYS A 145 12.96 11.81 -7.06
CA LYS A 145 14.27 11.91 -7.73
C LYS A 145 14.99 10.58 -7.80
N VAL A 146 15.91 10.48 -8.74
CA VAL A 146 16.93 9.42 -8.76
C VAL A 146 18.03 9.78 -7.78
N GLN A 147 18.41 8.84 -6.93
CA GLN A 147 19.52 8.97 -5.99
C GLN A 147 20.23 7.64 -5.81
N SER A 148 21.42 7.68 -5.22
CA SER A 148 22.13 6.45 -4.83
C SER A 148 21.37 5.74 -3.71
N VAL A 149 21.43 4.41 -3.69
CA VAL A 149 21.07 3.64 -2.51
C VAL A 149 22.11 3.96 -1.43
N TYR A 150 21.70 4.75 -0.43
CA TYR A 150 22.59 5.38 0.55
C TYR A 150 22.85 4.53 1.79
N GLU A 151 22.00 3.52 2.03
CA GLU A 151 22.14 2.55 3.12
C GLU A 151 21.60 1.19 2.70
N THR A 152 21.86 0.15 3.50
CA THR A 152 21.36 -1.19 3.23
C THR A 152 19.86 -1.26 3.49
N PRO A 153 19.02 -1.62 2.49
CA PRO A 153 17.59 -1.82 2.70
C PRO A 153 17.34 -2.94 3.73
N THR A 154 16.40 -2.72 4.65
CA THR A 154 15.98 -3.74 5.62
C THR A 154 15.18 -4.86 4.94
N HIS A 155 14.48 -4.53 3.86
CA HIS A 155 13.75 -5.50 3.03
C HIS A 155 13.91 -5.16 1.54
N ILE A 156 13.99 -6.19 0.70
CA ILE A 156 13.93 -6.07 -0.75
C ILE A 156 12.86 -7.01 -1.28
N ARG A 157 11.93 -6.49 -2.09
CA ARG A 157 10.78 -7.23 -2.60
C ARG A 157 10.69 -7.17 -4.11
N ARG A 158 10.62 -8.36 -4.73
CA ARG A 158 10.36 -8.53 -6.15
C ARG A 158 8.89 -8.80 -6.38
N ILE A 159 8.27 -7.94 -7.19
CA ILE A 159 6.84 -8.05 -7.52
C ILE A 159 6.66 -8.65 -8.92
N VAL A 160 7.45 -8.19 -9.89
CA VAL A 160 7.43 -8.68 -11.26
C VAL A 160 8.54 -9.70 -11.43
N ASP A 161 8.18 -10.98 -11.38
CA ASP A 161 9.07 -12.02 -11.88
C ASP A 161 9.12 -11.94 -13.42
N ALA A 162 10.20 -12.46 -13.99
CA ALA A 162 10.33 -12.61 -15.43
C ALA A 162 9.29 -13.64 -15.91
N GLY A 163 8.01 -13.26 -16.03
CA GLY A 163 6.93 -14.21 -16.29
C GLY A 163 5.50 -13.70 -16.28
N LEU A 164 5.17 -12.62 -15.58
CA LEU A 164 3.76 -12.28 -15.35
C LEU A 164 3.14 -11.59 -16.58
N THR A 165 2.30 -12.33 -17.31
CA THR A 165 1.34 -11.77 -18.25
C THR A 165 0.24 -11.07 -17.45
N ALA A 166 0.06 -9.76 -17.68
CA ALA A 166 -1.00 -8.98 -17.06
C ALA A 166 -2.36 -9.64 -17.34
N ARG A 167 -3.09 -10.03 -16.30
CA ARG A 167 -4.45 -10.58 -16.45
C ARG A 167 -5.41 -9.44 -16.79
N SER A 168 -6.06 -9.56 -17.95
CA SER A 168 -7.16 -8.71 -18.38
C SER A 168 -8.25 -8.61 -17.32
N ALA A 169 -8.70 -7.39 -17.06
CA ALA A 169 -9.90 -7.11 -16.30
C ALA A 169 -11.13 -7.67 -17.04
N THR A 170 -11.88 -8.54 -16.37
CA THR A 170 -13.29 -8.78 -16.70
C THR A 170 -14.12 -8.46 -15.46
N ALA A 171 -14.99 -7.46 -15.62
CA ALA A 171 -16.00 -7.08 -14.65
C ALA A 171 -16.93 -8.26 -14.35
N ALA A 172 -17.22 -8.48 -13.07
CA ALA A 172 -18.37 -9.25 -12.62
C ALA A 172 -18.82 -8.78 -11.23
N ALA A 173 -20.00 -8.17 -11.19
CA ALA A 173 -20.93 -8.25 -10.07
C ALA A 173 -22.27 -8.73 -10.66
N PRO A 174 -23.23 -9.26 -9.87
CA PRO A 174 -23.25 -9.40 -8.41
C PRO A 174 -23.60 -10.82 -7.92
N ALA A 175 -23.34 -11.11 -6.64
CA ALA A 175 -24.05 -12.17 -5.93
C ALA A 175 -24.17 -11.80 -4.44
N ALA A 176 -25.36 -11.34 -4.07
CA ALA A 176 -25.82 -11.31 -2.70
C ALA A 176 -25.90 -12.76 -2.18
N ALA A 177 -24.94 -13.15 -1.36
CA ALA A 177 -24.99 -14.39 -0.61
C ALA A 177 -25.47 -14.09 0.82
N VAL A 178 -26.52 -14.78 1.21
CA VAL A 178 -27.14 -14.86 2.54
C VAL A 178 -26.06 -14.89 3.62
N ARG A 179 -25.99 -13.83 4.44
CA ARG A 179 -25.24 -13.82 5.70
C ARG A 179 -26.21 -14.21 6.82
N PRO A 180 -25.84 -15.11 7.74
CA PRO A 180 -26.70 -15.44 8.86
C PRO A 180 -26.98 -14.19 9.70
N ALA A 181 -28.23 -14.02 10.13
CA ALA A 181 -28.78 -12.86 10.84
C ALA A 181 -28.23 -12.66 12.27
N SER A 182 -27.05 -13.19 12.60
CA SER A 182 -26.45 -13.10 13.94
C SER A 182 -25.29 -12.10 14.06
N LEU A 183 -25.07 -11.25 13.05
CA LEU A 183 -24.17 -10.08 13.15
C LEU A 183 -24.88 -8.73 12.99
N GLN A 184 -26.22 -8.71 12.98
CA GLN A 184 -27.01 -7.47 12.85
C GLN A 184 -27.26 -6.76 14.20
N ASN A 185 -26.90 -7.37 15.33
CA ASN A 185 -27.00 -6.74 16.65
C ASN A 185 -25.71 -6.00 17.01
N SER A 186 -25.53 -4.78 16.49
CA SER A 186 -24.68 -3.73 17.11
C SER A 186 -24.66 -2.40 16.34
N THR A 187 -25.43 -2.23 15.26
CA THR A 187 -25.34 -1.06 14.37
C THR A 187 -26.11 0.19 14.83
N SER A 188 -26.89 0.11 15.90
CA SER A 188 -27.67 1.26 16.36
C SER A 188 -26.79 2.22 17.18
N LEU A 189 -26.37 3.32 16.55
CA LEU A 189 -25.84 4.53 17.19
C LEU A 189 -26.96 5.58 17.38
N ALA A 190 -28.19 5.13 17.63
CA ALA A 190 -29.34 6.02 17.77
C ALA A 190 -29.10 7.08 18.86
N GLY A 191 -29.30 8.36 18.52
CA GLY A 191 -29.08 9.49 19.43
C GLY A 191 -27.62 9.93 19.61
N VAL A 192 -26.66 9.26 18.97
CA VAL A 192 -25.25 9.67 18.96
C VAL A 192 -25.01 10.73 17.87
N PRO A 193 -24.45 11.92 18.19
CA PRO A 193 -24.06 12.90 17.18
C PRO A 193 -23.12 12.30 16.14
N TYR A 194 -23.26 12.68 14.87
CA TYR A 194 -22.41 12.19 13.77
C TYR A 194 -22.46 10.68 13.52
N ALA A 195 -23.50 9.97 13.99
CA ALA A 195 -23.67 8.52 13.83
C ALA A 195 -23.38 8.01 12.41
N ASP A 196 -23.93 8.66 11.38
CA ASP A 196 -23.71 8.27 9.98
C ASP A 196 -22.23 8.37 9.55
N MET A 197 -21.50 9.35 10.08
CA MET A 197 -20.08 9.52 9.78
C MET A 197 -19.26 8.43 10.48
N PHE A 198 -19.59 8.07 11.73
CA PHE A 198 -18.96 6.95 12.42
C PHE A 198 -19.23 5.61 11.74
N LEU A 199 -20.47 5.38 11.25
CA LEU A 199 -20.83 4.18 10.49
C LEU A 199 -20.02 4.08 9.20
N LYS A 200 -19.95 5.16 8.42
CA LYS A 200 -19.18 5.21 7.17
C LYS A 200 -17.68 5.02 7.39
N ALA A 201 -17.11 5.71 8.36
CA ALA A 201 -15.68 5.61 8.67
C ALA A 201 -15.32 4.23 9.24
N GLY A 202 -16.15 3.69 10.13
CA GLY A 202 -15.95 2.36 10.69
C GLY A 202 -15.94 1.27 9.62
N ALA A 203 -16.90 1.32 8.69
CA ALA A 203 -16.93 0.42 7.54
C ALA A 203 -15.71 0.59 6.61
N LYS A 204 -15.26 1.84 6.39
CA LYS A 204 -14.13 2.14 5.50
C LYS A 204 -12.78 1.68 6.05
N TYR A 205 -12.56 1.80 7.37
CA TYR A 205 -11.26 1.57 8.01
C TYR A 205 -11.22 0.30 8.86
N ASP A 206 -12.28 -0.51 8.85
CA ASP A 206 -12.42 -1.72 9.64
C ASP A 206 -12.26 -1.46 11.16
N VAL A 207 -13.01 -0.47 11.64
CA VAL A 207 -13.05 -0.07 13.06
C VAL A 207 -14.50 -0.02 13.53
N SER A 208 -14.77 -0.45 14.77
CA SER A 208 -16.12 -0.38 15.33
C SER A 208 -16.64 1.08 15.34
N PRO A 209 -17.83 1.36 14.75
CA PRO A 209 -18.44 2.69 14.81
C PRO A 209 -18.68 3.17 16.25
N LYS A 210 -19.01 2.24 17.16
CA LYS A 210 -19.17 2.53 18.60
C LYS A 210 -17.86 2.93 19.25
N LEU A 211 -16.74 2.32 18.84
CA LEU A 211 -15.42 2.72 19.33
C LEU A 211 -15.07 4.15 18.89
N LEU A 212 -15.34 4.51 17.64
CA LEU A 212 -15.14 5.87 17.14
C LEU A 212 -16.00 6.90 17.91
N ALA A 213 -17.28 6.58 18.13
CA ALA A 213 -18.16 7.41 18.92
C ALA A 213 -17.69 7.56 20.38
N ALA A 214 -17.24 6.46 21.00
CA ALA A 214 -16.72 6.48 22.36
C ALA A 214 -15.44 7.34 22.49
N VAL A 215 -14.53 7.25 21.51
CA VAL A 215 -13.34 8.11 21.45
C VAL A 215 -13.77 9.57 21.29
N ALA A 216 -14.62 9.90 20.32
CA ALA A 216 -15.11 11.27 20.12
C ALA A 216 -15.77 11.86 21.38
N LYS A 217 -16.52 11.04 22.12
CA LYS A 217 -17.14 11.44 23.40
C LYS A 217 -16.10 11.83 24.45
N VAL A 218 -15.03 11.06 24.57
CA VAL A 218 -13.98 11.30 25.57
C VAL A 218 -13.06 12.44 25.15
N GLU A 219 -12.73 12.55 23.86
CA GLU A 219 -11.85 13.57 23.31
C GLU A 219 -12.45 14.98 23.42
N SER A 220 -13.68 15.16 22.94
CA SER A 220 -14.28 16.50 22.80
C SER A 220 -15.69 16.62 23.35
N GLY A 221 -16.29 15.52 23.83
CA GLY A 221 -17.72 15.54 24.16
C GLY A 221 -18.62 15.69 22.94
N TYR A 222 -18.12 15.38 21.74
CA TYR A 222 -18.74 15.65 20.43
C TYR A 222 -18.68 17.10 19.94
N ASP A 223 -17.81 17.94 20.51
CA ASP A 223 -17.59 19.31 20.04
C ASP A 223 -16.58 19.35 18.87
N PRO A 224 -17.00 19.69 17.64
CA PRO A 224 -16.11 19.74 16.50
C PRO A 224 -15.18 20.97 16.52
N ARG A 225 -15.39 21.92 17.44
CA ARG A 225 -14.58 23.13 17.58
C ARG A 225 -13.61 23.08 18.76
N ALA A 226 -13.55 21.95 19.47
CA ALA A 226 -12.70 21.80 20.65
C ALA A 226 -11.21 22.00 20.33
N VAL A 227 -10.50 22.73 21.21
CA VAL A 227 -9.04 22.86 21.15
C VAL A 227 -8.47 22.65 22.55
N SER A 228 -7.55 21.69 22.70
CA SER A 228 -6.89 21.45 24.00
C SER A 228 -5.76 22.45 24.26
N LYS A 229 -5.30 22.53 25.51
CA LYS A 229 -4.12 23.34 25.87
C LYS A 229 -2.85 22.90 25.14
N ALA A 230 -2.75 21.61 24.78
CA ALA A 230 -1.64 21.06 24.02
C ALA A 230 -1.78 21.28 22.50
N GLY A 231 -2.92 21.82 22.05
CA GLY A 231 -3.19 22.12 20.65
C GLY A 231 -3.86 20.98 19.87
N ALA A 232 -4.43 19.98 20.54
CA ALA A 232 -5.26 18.97 19.89
C ALA A 232 -6.56 19.59 19.38
N GLN A 233 -7.01 19.24 18.17
CA GLN A 233 -8.07 19.98 17.48
C GLN A 233 -9.26 19.09 17.07
N GLY A 234 -10.44 19.70 17.20
CA GLY A 234 -11.71 19.24 16.68
C GLY A 234 -12.27 17.99 17.35
N LEU A 235 -13.24 17.38 16.66
CA LEU A 235 -14.09 16.32 17.19
C LEU A 235 -13.29 15.14 17.78
N MET A 236 -12.18 14.79 17.13
CA MET A 236 -11.35 13.64 17.48
C MET A 236 -10.02 14.02 18.13
N GLN A 237 -9.85 15.31 18.49
CA GLN A 237 -8.66 15.87 19.15
C GLN A 237 -7.35 15.40 18.52
N LEU A 238 -7.24 15.51 17.20
CA LEU A 238 -5.99 15.19 16.52
C LEU A 238 -4.98 16.31 16.76
N MET A 239 -3.76 15.95 17.17
CA MET A 239 -2.65 16.89 17.19
C MET A 239 -2.36 17.40 15.77
N PRO A 240 -1.93 18.66 15.56
CA PRO A 240 -1.80 19.23 14.21
C PRO A 240 -0.84 18.44 13.30
N ALA A 241 0.26 17.92 13.86
CA ALA A 241 1.18 17.07 13.13
C ALA A 241 0.53 15.73 12.73
N THR A 242 -0.20 15.11 13.66
CA THR A 242 -0.93 13.87 13.42
C THR A 242 -2.04 14.06 12.39
N ALA A 243 -2.82 15.12 12.48
CA ALA A 243 -3.86 15.48 11.50
C ALA A 243 -3.28 15.59 10.09
N ARG A 244 -2.18 16.35 9.93
CA ARG A 244 -1.46 16.45 8.66
C ARG A 244 -0.98 15.09 8.16
N GLY A 245 -0.41 14.26 9.04
CA GLY A 245 0.04 12.91 8.70
C GLY A 245 -1.09 11.98 8.26
N LEU A 246 -2.30 12.21 8.73
CA LEU A 246 -3.48 11.42 8.39
C LEU A 246 -4.22 11.93 7.15
N GLY A 247 -3.81 13.06 6.57
CA GLY A 247 -4.50 13.71 5.45
C GLY A 247 -5.73 14.52 5.87
N VAL A 248 -5.79 14.92 7.15
CA VAL A 248 -6.83 15.81 7.70
C VAL A 248 -6.34 17.24 7.51
N HIS A 249 -6.91 17.93 6.51
CA HIS A 249 -6.55 19.31 6.18
C HIS A 249 -7.27 20.31 7.09
N ASP A 250 -8.51 19.98 7.47
CA ASP A 250 -9.28 20.72 8.46
C ASP A 250 -9.69 19.77 9.60
N PRO A 251 -8.99 19.81 10.76
CA PRO A 251 -9.37 19.01 11.92
C PRO A 251 -10.71 19.41 12.56
N PHE A 252 -11.24 20.59 12.23
CA PHE A 252 -12.55 21.06 12.70
C PHE A 252 -13.70 20.56 11.83
N ASP A 253 -13.41 20.03 10.64
CA ASP A 253 -14.39 19.30 9.83
C ASP A 253 -14.63 17.91 10.44
N PRO A 254 -15.86 17.59 10.92
CA PRO A 254 -16.14 16.33 11.60
C PRO A 254 -15.84 15.11 10.73
N GLN A 255 -16.10 15.17 9.42
CA GLN A 255 -15.91 14.04 8.53
C GLN A 255 -14.42 13.74 8.32
N GLN A 256 -13.58 14.76 8.12
CA GLN A 256 -12.14 14.60 8.04
C GLN A 256 -11.55 14.10 9.36
N ALA A 257 -11.93 14.71 10.49
CA ALA A 257 -11.46 14.31 11.82
C ALA A 257 -11.79 12.83 12.12
N ILE A 258 -13.03 12.40 11.88
CA ILE A 258 -13.48 11.01 12.11
C ILE A 258 -12.72 10.05 11.20
N ASN A 259 -12.54 10.37 9.91
CA ASN A 259 -11.80 9.51 8.98
C ASN A 259 -10.32 9.38 9.37
N GLY A 260 -9.69 10.48 9.78
CA GLY A 260 -8.31 10.47 10.26
C GLY A 260 -8.16 9.62 11.52
N ALA A 261 -9.02 9.84 12.52
CA ALA A 261 -9.02 9.08 13.75
C ALA A 261 -9.31 7.59 13.53
N ALA A 262 -10.23 7.25 12.64
CA ALA A 262 -10.52 5.85 12.27
C ALA A 262 -9.31 5.18 11.61
N LYS A 263 -8.61 5.88 10.71
CA LYS A 263 -7.36 5.40 10.11
C LYS A 263 -6.28 5.16 11.18
N LEU A 264 -6.14 6.08 12.13
CA LEU A 264 -5.17 5.97 13.23
C LEU A 264 -5.51 4.78 14.16
N LEU A 265 -6.75 4.69 14.63
CA LEU A 265 -7.22 3.58 15.48
C LEU A 265 -7.09 2.23 14.78
N SER A 266 -7.42 2.14 13.49
CA SER A 266 -7.22 0.92 12.69
C SER A 266 -5.75 0.47 12.72
N SER A 267 -4.81 1.41 12.53
CA SER A 267 -3.39 1.09 12.58
C SER A 267 -2.95 0.58 13.97
N HIS A 268 -3.38 1.24 15.04
CA HIS A 268 -3.04 0.83 16.40
C HIS A 268 -3.68 -0.50 16.80
N LEU A 269 -4.93 -0.77 16.40
CA LEU A 269 -5.58 -2.05 16.65
C LEU A 269 -4.83 -3.20 15.95
N LYS A 270 -4.35 -2.99 14.72
CA LYS A 270 -3.54 -3.97 13.98
C LYS A 270 -2.16 -4.17 14.61
N GLU A 271 -1.52 -3.08 15.03
CA GLU A 271 -0.19 -3.06 15.62
C GLU A 271 -0.16 -3.76 16.99
N PHE A 272 -1.03 -3.32 17.90
CA PHE A 272 -0.99 -3.78 19.29
C PHE A 272 -1.87 -5.00 19.56
N LYS A 273 -2.81 -5.33 18.66
CA LYS A 273 -3.78 -6.44 18.79
C LYS A 273 -4.52 -6.45 20.14
N SER A 274 -4.63 -5.27 20.75
CA SER A 274 -5.13 -5.06 22.09
C SER A 274 -5.80 -3.69 22.12
N LEU A 275 -7.11 -3.68 22.41
CA LEU A 275 -7.88 -2.44 22.48
C LEU A 275 -7.31 -1.46 23.53
N PRO A 276 -6.96 -1.89 24.77
CA PRO A 276 -6.34 -0.99 25.75
C PRO A 276 -5.03 -0.34 25.26
N LEU A 277 -4.17 -1.09 24.58
CA LEU A 277 -2.90 -0.57 24.06
C LEU A 277 -3.11 0.33 22.85
N ALA A 278 -4.09 0.03 22.00
CA ALA A 278 -4.45 0.90 20.88
C ALA A 278 -5.01 2.25 21.35
N LEU A 279 -5.82 2.25 22.41
CA LEU A 279 -6.31 3.48 23.05
C LEU A 279 -5.18 4.25 23.75
N ALA A 280 -4.26 3.55 24.41
CA ALA A 280 -3.07 4.17 24.99
C ALA A 280 -2.20 4.81 23.90
N ALA A 281 -2.04 4.16 22.75
CA ALA A 281 -1.30 4.70 21.61
C ALA A 281 -2.00 5.89 20.96
N TYR A 282 -3.33 5.91 20.93
CA TYR A 282 -4.09 7.06 20.43
C TYR A 282 -3.83 8.32 21.28
N ASN A 283 -3.81 8.18 22.62
CA ASN A 283 -3.59 9.31 23.54
C ASN A 283 -2.11 9.68 23.71
N ALA A 284 -1.22 8.70 23.89
CA ALA A 284 0.19 8.91 24.23
C ALA A 284 1.17 8.74 23.06
N GLY A 285 0.68 8.28 21.90
CA GLY A 285 1.51 7.87 20.77
C GLY A 285 2.05 6.43 20.91
N GLY A 286 2.03 5.67 19.81
CA GLY A 286 2.49 4.27 19.78
C GLY A 286 3.95 4.08 20.19
N GLY A 287 4.83 5.05 19.92
CA GLY A 287 6.24 5.00 20.34
C GLY A 287 6.40 4.91 21.86
N ASN A 288 5.53 5.57 22.64
CA ASN A 288 5.55 5.45 24.10
C ASN A 288 5.04 4.08 24.56
N VAL A 289 3.99 3.54 23.91
CA VAL A 289 3.49 2.20 24.23
C VAL A 289 4.57 1.13 24.02
N HIS A 290 5.35 1.24 22.92
CA HIS A 290 6.51 0.35 22.69
C HIS A 290 7.62 0.56 23.71
N LYS A 291 7.99 1.81 23.98
CA LYS A 291 9.05 2.15 24.95
C LYS A 291 8.78 1.56 26.34
N TYR A 292 7.52 1.58 26.79
CA TYR A 292 7.12 1.08 28.10
C TYR A 292 6.62 -0.38 28.09
N GLY A 293 6.50 -1.01 26.92
CA GLY A 293 5.99 -2.38 26.79
C GLY A 293 4.55 -2.57 27.26
N GLY A 294 3.74 -1.50 27.26
CA GLY A 294 2.41 -1.49 27.87
C GLY A 294 1.80 -0.09 27.88
N ILE A 295 0.73 0.11 28.66
CA ILE A 295 0.15 1.45 28.85
C ILE A 295 1.20 2.33 29.56
N PRO A 296 1.67 3.44 28.94
CA PRO A 296 2.70 4.29 29.53
C PRO A 296 2.30 4.79 30.93
N PRO A 297 3.25 5.05 31.84
CA PRO A 297 2.99 5.55 33.19
C PRO A 297 2.64 7.05 33.20
N PHE A 298 1.87 7.51 32.21
CA PHE A 298 1.35 8.87 32.15
C PHE A 298 -0.04 8.89 32.79
N ALA A 299 -0.24 9.74 33.80
CA ALA A 299 -1.49 9.79 34.54
C ALA A 299 -2.71 10.02 33.63
N GLU A 300 -2.55 10.85 32.60
CA GLU A 300 -3.57 11.10 31.59
C GLU A 300 -3.95 9.83 30.84
N THR A 301 -2.97 9.08 30.32
CA THR A 301 -3.20 7.87 29.53
C THR A 301 -3.80 6.74 30.36
N GLN A 302 -3.32 6.56 31.60
CA GLN A 302 -3.86 5.59 32.54
C GLN A 302 -5.34 5.87 32.87
N ALA A 303 -5.74 7.15 32.92
CA ALA A 303 -7.13 7.56 33.10
C ALA A 303 -7.94 7.51 31.79
N TYR A 304 -7.32 7.74 30.64
CA TYR A 304 -7.95 7.82 29.33
C TYR A 304 -8.53 6.47 28.88
N VAL A 305 -7.73 5.41 28.94
CA VAL A 305 -8.12 4.06 28.48
C VAL A 305 -9.43 3.58 29.13
N PRO A 306 -9.57 3.56 30.48
CA PRO A 306 -10.81 3.12 31.11
C PRO A 306 -12.00 4.07 30.85
N LYS A 307 -11.76 5.38 30.65
CA LYS A 307 -12.83 6.33 30.27
C LYS A 307 -13.43 5.97 28.92
N VAL A 308 -12.59 5.69 27.91
CA VAL A 308 -13.07 5.30 26.57
C VAL A 308 -13.78 3.96 26.61
N GLN A 309 -13.24 2.97 27.35
CA GLN A 309 -13.90 1.67 27.49
C GLN A 309 -15.27 1.78 28.18
N LYS A 310 -15.40 2.65 29.20
CA LYS A 310 -16.68 2.95 29.84
C LYS A 310 -17.66 3.61 28.87
N ALA A 311 -17.20 4.59 28.08
CA ALA A 311 -18.03 5.23 27.06
C ALA A 311 -18.47 4.24 25.97
N LEU A 312 -17.60 3.31 25.57
CA LEU A 312 -17.90 2.24 24.63
C LEU A 312 -18.96 1.29 25.18
N ALA A 313 -18.82 0.82 26.42
CA ALA A 313 -19.80 -0.06 27.06
C ALA A 313 -21.19 0.59 27.20
N ALA A 314 -21.25 1.91 27.37
CA ALA A 314 -22.52 2.65 27.43
C ALA A 314 -23.26 2.71 26.09
N LEU A 315 -22.61 2.38 24.97
CA LEU A 315 -23.22 2.31 23.64
C LEU A 315 -23.78 0.90 23.32
N GLY A 316 -23.73 -0.03 24.28
CA GLY A 316 -24.19 -1.43 24.17
C GLY A 316 -23.39 -2.25 23.17
#